data_AF-A0A5E5PKY0-F1
#
_entry.id   AF-A0A5E5PKY0-F1
#
_cell.length_a   1.000
_cell.length_b   1.000
_cell.length_c   1.000
_cell.angle_alpha   90.00
_cell.angle_beta   90.00
_cell.angle_gamma   90.00
#
_symmetry.space_group_name_H-M   'P 1'
#
loop_
_entity.id
_entity.type
_entity.pdbx_description
1 polymer ?
#
loop_
_entity_poly.entity_id
_entity_poly.type
_entity_poly.pdbx_seq_one_letter_code
_entity_poly.pdbx_strand_id
1 'polypeptide(L)'
;MSSKTKDKIFKIVQTFLKSPPLVVWGSGATISFGLPSMWDLNEALKKEVEDFDTSNDNLEDELGKDKYQEKLPQIKQVIWKEVNNADISVLKMFIDNETDDFNGIKLLIEKFWE
;
A
#
# COMPACT_ATOMS: atom_id res chain seq x y z
N MET A 1 -10.04 -16.01 -33.71
CA MET A 1 -10.21 -14.59 -33.33
C MET A 1 -9.95 -13.70 -34.55
N SER A 2 -10.86 -12.81 -34.92
CA SER A 2 -10.66 -11.92 -36.08
C SER A 2 -9.68 -10.77 -35.75
N SER A 3 -8.93 -10.28 -36.74
CA SER A 3 -7.97 -9.17 -36.56
C SER A 3 -8.63 -7.92 -35.95
N LYS A 4 -9.86 -7.59 -36.36
CA LYS A 4 -10.65 -6.49 -35.79
C LYS A 4 -10.92 -6.64 -34.29
N THR A 5 -11.06 -7.87 -33.81
CA THR A 5 -11.30 -8.14 -32.37
C THR A 5 -10.04 -7.87 -31.56
N LYS A 6 -8.87 -8.29 -32.06
CA LYS A 6 -7.57 -8.01 -31.43
C LYS A 6 -7.27 -6.52 -31.36
N ASP A 7 -7.50 -5.78 -32.44
CA ASP A 7 -7.28 -4.32 -32.46
C ASP A 7 -8.18 -3.58 -31.47
N LYS A 8 -9.42 -4.04 -31.30
CA LYS A 8 -10.35 -3.46 -30.33
C LYS A 8 -9.87 -3.70 -28.90
N ILE A 9 -9.41 -4.91 -28.60
CA ILE A 9 -8.84 -5.27 -27.29
C ILE A 9 -7.58 -4.43 -27.02
N PHE A 10 -6.66 -4.33 -27.99
CA PHE A 10 -5.45 -3.54 -27.81
C PHE A 10 -5.74 -2.06 -27.62
N LYS A 11 -6.71 -1.49 -28.33
CA LYS A 11 -7.14 -0.10 -28.09
C LYS A 11 -7.71 0.09 -26.70
N ILE A 12 -8.55 -0.81 -26.21
CA ILE A 12 -9.11 -0.73 -24.86
C ILE A 12 -7.98 -0.75 -23.82
N VAL A 13 -7.06 -1.71 -23.93
CA VAL A 13 -5.89 -1.81 -23.04
C VAL A 13 -5.04 -0.54 -23.11
N GLN A 14 -4.73 -0.06 -24.31
CA GLN A 14 -3.96 1.18 -24.49
C GLN A 14 -4.67 2.40 -23.94
N THR A 15 -6.00 2.48 -24.02
CA THR A 15 -6.80 3.57 -23.46
C THR A 15 -6.79 3.52 -21.92
N PHE A 16 -6.94 2.35 -21.32
CA PHE A 16 -6.84 2.16 -19.86
C PHE A 16 -5.44 2.51 -19.34
N LEU A 17 -4.39 2.15 -20.09
CA LEU A 17 -3.00 2.43 -19.72
C LEU A 17 -2.53 3.86 -20.07
N LYS A 18 -3.28 4.60 -20.89
CA LYS A 18 -2.88 5.95 -21.36
C LYS A 18 -2.88 6.98 -20.24
N SER A 19 -3.80 6.83 -19.29
CA SER A 19 -3.94 7.67 -18.10
C SER A 19 -4.53 6.80 -16.98
N PRO A 20 -3.73 5.95 -16.34
CA PRO A 20 -4.22 5.15 -15.23
C PRO A 20 -4.76 6.12 -14.16
N PRO A 21 -6.00 5.95 -13.68
CA PRO A 21 -6.50 6.75 -12.57
C PRO A 21 -5.59 6.50 -11.37
N LEU A 22 -4.95 7.56 -10.86
CA LEU A 22 -4.17 7.47 -9.63
C LEU A 22 -5.15 7.46 -8.46
N VAL A 23 -5.27 6.31 -7.81
CA VAL A 23 -6.03 6.16 -6.58
C VAL A 23 -5.04 6.22 -5.42
N VAL A 24 -5.14 7.26 -4.60
CA VAL A 24 -4.35 7.40 -3.36
C VAL A 24 -5.22 6.94 -2.21
N TRP A 25 -4.82 5.85 -1.55
CA TRP A 25 -5.46 5.40 -0.31
C TRP A 25 -4.60 5.80 0.88
N GLY A 26 -5.22 6.46 1.85
CA GLY A 26 -4.60 6.66 3.16
C GLY A 26 -4.51 5.33 3.92
N SER A 27 -3.59 5.25 4.89
CA SER A 27 -3.37 4.04 5.69
C SER A 27 -4.65 3.50 6.33
N GLY A 28 -5.56 4.37 6.76
CA GLY A 28 -6.86 3.96 7.33
C GLY A 28 -7.72 3.09 6.41
N ALA A 29 -7.68 3.34 5.09
CA ALA A 29 -8.44 2.56 4.11
C ALA A 29 -7.76 1.24 3.74
N THR A 30 -6.48 1.07 4.08
CA THR A 30 -5.68 -0.08 3.67
C THR A 30 -5.45 -1.11 4.78
N ILE A 31 -5.69 -0.75 6.04
CA ILE A 31 -5.49 -1.64 7.20
C ILE A 31 -6.30 -2.94 7.09
N SER A 32 -7.56 -2.86 6.66
CA SER A 32 -8.41 -4.05 6.49
C SER A 32 -7.90 -5.01 5.40
N PHE A 33 -7.00 -4.55 4.54
CA PHE A 33 -6.37 -5.34 3.49
C PHE A 33 -4.96 -5.79 3.87
N GLY A 34 -4.59 -5.69 5.15
CA GLY A 34 -3.32 -6.20 5.67
C GLY A 34 -2.13 -5.25 5.53
N LEU A 35 -2.33 -4.03 5.01
CA LEU A 35 -1.27 -3.01 4.99
C LEU A 35 -1.09 -2.39 6.38
N PRO A 36 0.15 -2.03 6.77
CA PRO A 36 0.44 -1.55 8.12
C PRO A 36 -0.24 -0.22 8.42
N SER A 37 -0.75 -0.08 9.64
CA SER A 37 -1.26 1.18 10.19
C SER A 37 -0.11 2.12 10.61
N MET A 38 -0.43 3.38 10.92
CA MET A 38 0.56 4.27 11.54
C MET A 38 1.09 3.71 12.87
N TRP A 39 0.26 2.98 13.62
CA TRP A 39 0.69 2.35 14.86
C TRP A 39 1.73 1.26 14.62
N ASP A 40 1.50 0.40 13.62
CA ASP A 40 2.42 -0.68 13.25
C ASP A 40 3.77 -0.11 12.81
N LEU A 41 3.76 0.97 12.02
CA LEU A 41 4.97 1.68 11.63
C LEU A 41 5.70 2.30 12.82
N ASN A 42 4.97 2.86 13.79
CA ASN A 42 5.55 3.41 15.02
C ASN A 42 6.27 2.32 15.82
N GLU A 43 5.61 1.18 16.02
CA GLU A 43 6.17 0.04 16.74
C GLU A 43 7.38 -0.58 16.03
N ALA A 44 7.40 -0.60 14.69
CA ALA A 44 8.57 -1.03 13.93
C ALA A 44 9.76 -0.07 14.11
N LEU A 45 9.51 1.24 14.07
CA LEU A 45 10.55 2.26 14.26
C LEU A 45 11.13 2.24 15.67
N LYS A 46 10.30 2.06 16.70
CA LYS A 46 10.74 1.87 18.10
C LYS A 46 11.70 0.70 18.27
N LYS A 47 11.63 -0.33 17.41
CA LYS A 47 12.48 -1.52 17.47
C LYS A 47 13.78 -1.38 16.68
N GLU A 48 13.73 -0.71 15.52
CA GLU A 48 14.85 -0.69 14.57
C GLU A 48 15.66 0.63 14.57
N VAL A 49 15.11 1.73 15.08
CA VAL A 49 15.78 3.04 15.11
C VAL A 49 16.27 3.36 16.52
N GLU A 50 17.58 3.49 16.69
CA GLU A 50 18.19 3.90 17.95
C GLU A 50 17.73 5.31 18.34
N ASP A 51 17.51 5.57 19.62
CA ASP A 51 16.96 6.83 20.17
C ASP A 51 15.55 7.21 19.66
N PHE A 52 14.81 6.26 19.11
CA PHE A 52 13.40 6.47 18.82
C PHE A 52 12.59 6.53 20.13
N ASP A 53 11.69 7.50 20.26
CA ASP A 53 10.92 7.68 21.49
C ASP A 53 9.90 6.54 21.63
N THR A 54 10.16 5.64 22.56
CA THR A 54 9.30 4.47 22.80
C THR A 54 8.01 4.83 23.53
N SER A 55 7.98 5.99 24.18
CA SER A 55 6.83 6.49 24.94
C SER A 55 5.87 7.33 24.10
N ASN A 56 6.25 7.71 22.88
CA ASN A 56 5.40 8.48 22.00
C ASN A 56 4.49 7.58 21.15
N ASP A 57 3.21 7.90 21.17
CA ASP A 57 2.14 7.24 20.43
C ASP A 57 1.74 7.99 19.15
N ASN A 58 2.17 9.25 19.02
CA ASN A 58 1.97 10.07 17.83
C ASN A 58 3.22 10.04 16.93
N LEU A 59 3.19 9.15 15.94
CA LEU A 59 4.26 8.97 14.96
C LEU A 59 4.54 10.24 14.14
N GLU A 60 3.50 10.98 13.76
CA GLU A 60 3.62 12.18 12.94
C GLU A 60 4.39 13.28 13.68
N ASP A 61 4.01 13.52 14.94
CA ASP A 61 4.70 14.48 15.82
C ASP A 61 6.14 14.05 16.11
N GLU A 62 6.40 12.75 16.31
CA GLU A 62 7.74 12.26 16.60
C GLU A 62 8.68 12.44 15.42
N LEU A 63 8.25 12.03 14.22
CA LEU A 63 9.06 12.14 12.99
C LEU A 63 9.32 13.59 12.58
N GLY A 64 8.52 14.54 13.05
CA GLY A 64 8.72 15.97 12.82
C GLY A 64 9.90 16.58 13.59
N LYS A 65 10.53 15.85 14.53
CA LYS A 65 11.64 16.36 15.35
C LYS A 65 12.97 16.35 14.59
N ASP A 66 13.73 17.44 14.72
CA ASP A 66 15.01 17.62 14.01
C ASP A 66 16.06 16.53 14.31
N LYS A 67 15.98 15.87 15.47
CA LYS A 67 16.88 14.77 15.85
C LYS A 67 16.87 13.58 14.87
N TYR A 68 15.85 13.48 14.02
CA TYR A 68 15.72 12.40 13.05
C TYR A 68 16.25 12.73 11.66
N GLN A 69 16.66 13.97 11.37
CA GLN A 69 17.10 14.38 10.02
C GLN A 69 18.21 13.46 9.47
N GLU A 70 19.19 13.12 10.28
CA GLU A 70 20.30 12.23 9.90
C GLU A 70 19.86 10.76 9.80
N LYS A 71 18.81 10.36 10.54
CA LYS A 71 18.25 9.01 10.58
C LYS A 71 17.12 8.79 9.57
N LEU A 72 16.71 9.82 8.82
CA LEU A 72 15.65 9.73 7.80
C LEU A 72 15.86 8.60 6.78
N PRO A 73 17.08 8.34 6.26
CA PRO A 73 17.28 7.21 5.35
C PRO A 73 16.95 5.86 5.99
N GLN A 74 17.35 5.65 7.25
CA GLN A 74 17.07 4.44 8.01
C GLN A 74 15.57 4.31 8.30
N ILE A 75 14.93 5.39 8.77
CA ILE A 75 13.48 5.44 9.02
C ILE A 75 12.69 5.06 7.76
N LYS A 76 13.07 5.62 6.61
CA LYS A 76 12.45 5.27 5.32
C LYS A 76 12.62 3.80 4.96
N GLN A 77 13.79 3.21 5.23
CA GLN A 77 14.04 1.81 4.98
C GLN A 77 13.17 0.90 5.86
N VAL A 78 13.03 1.22 7.15
CA VAL A 78 12.17 0.47 8.08
C VAL A 78 10.71 0.53 7.62
N ILE A 79 10.20 1.73 7.32
CA ILE A 79 8.82 1.91 6.82
C ILE A 79 8.63 1.15 5.51
N TRP A 80 9.56 1.29 4.57
CA TRP A 80 9.49 0.60 3.28
C TRP A 80 9.45 -0.91 3.45
N LYS A 81 10.30 -1.47 4.34
CA LYS A 81 10.35 -2.90 4.63
C LYS A 81 9.01 -3.41 5.15
N GLU A 82 8.40 -2.72 6.12
CA GLU A 82 7.10 -3.13 6.66
C GLU A 82 5.98 -3.08 5.60
N VAL A 83 5.91 -1.99 4.83
CA VAL A 83 4.92 -1.85 3.75
C VAL A 83 5.13 -2.92 2.67
N ASN A 84 6.38 -3.14 2.25
CA ASN A 84 6.71 -4.09 1.19
C ASN A 84 6.47 -5.55 1.63
N ASN A 85 6.71 -5.88 2.91
CA ASN A 85 6.40 -7.21 3.44
C ASN A 85 4.90 -7.49 3.41
N ALA A 86 4.09 -6.50 3.80
CA ALA A 86 2.63 -6.59 3.73
C ALA A 86 2.15 -6.72 2.27
N ASP A 87 2.68 -5.91 1.35
CA ASP A 87 2.36 -5.98 -0.07
C ASP A 87 2.68 -7.35 -0.68
N ILE A 88 3.88 -7.89 -0.40
CA ILE A 88 4.26 -9.26 -0.82
C ILE A 88 3.28 -10.31 -0.26
N SER A 89 2.82 -10.14 0.98
CA SER A 89 1.86 -11.06 1.59
C SER A 89 0.52 -11.04 0.85
N VAL A 90 -0.01 -9.85 0.58
CA VAL A 90 -1.25 -9.65 -0.19
C VAL A 90 -1.13 -10.24 -1.59
N LEU A 91 -0.01 -9.99 -2.28
CA LEU A 91 0.25 -10.55 -3.62
C LEU A 91 0.30 -12.08 -3.61
N LYS A 92 0.85 -12.70 -2.55
CA LYS A 92 0.84 -14.16 -2.39
C LYS A 92 -0.58 -14.70 -2.21
N MET A 93 -1.40 -14.06 -1.38
CA MET A 93 -2.81 -14.46 -1.21
C MET A 93 -3.57 -14.44 -2.53
N PHE A 94 -3.32 -13.44 -3.39
CA PHE A 94 -3.89 -13.40 -4.74
C PHE A 94 -3.43 -14.56 -5.62
N ILE A 95 -2.15 -14.95 -5.56
CA ILE A 95 -1.60 -16.07 -6.33
C ILE A 95 -2.18 -17.40 -5.85
N ASP A 96 -2.33 -17.57 -4.54
CA ASP A 96 -2.83 -18.79 -3.91
C ASP A 96 -4.37 -18.93 -3.97
N ASN A 97 -5.03 -17.96 -4.63
CA ASN A 97 -6.47 -17.92 -4.87
C ASN A 97 -7.32 -17.80 -3.59
N GLU A 98 -6.71 -17.36 -2.48
CA GLU A 98 -7.36 -17.00 -1.22
C GLU A 98 -8.02 -15.61 -1.35
N THR A 99 -8.98 -15.51 -2.26
CA THR A 99 -9.53 -14.22 -2.74
C THR A 99 -10.79 -13.76 -2.02
N ASP A 100 -11.29 -14.57 -1.07
CA ASP A 100 -12.56 -14.29 -0.39
C ASP A 100 -12.55 -12.95 0.36
N ASP A 101 -11.39 -12.57 0.92
CA ASP A 101 -11.16 -11.31 1.62
C ASP A 101 -11.14 -10.08 0.68
N PHE A 102 -10.87 -10.28 -0.61
CA PHE A 102 -10.82 -9.21 -1.62
C PHE A 102 -12.14 -9.03 -2.38
N ASN A 103 -13.17 -9.83 -2.09
CA ASN A 103 -14.50 -9.66 -2.65
C ASN A 103 -15.06 -8.25 -2.39
N GLY A 104 -14.67 -7.60 -1.29
CA GLY A 104 -15.04 -6.22 -0.99
C GLY A 104 -14.47 -5.20 -2.00
N ILE A 105 -13.22 -5.39 -2.45
CA ILE A 105 -12.60 -4.55 -3.49
C ILE A 105 -13.32 -4.76 -4.82
N LYS A 106 -13.62 -6.02 -5.15
CA LYS A 106 -14.36 -6.38 -6.36
C LYS A 106 -15.74 -5.70 -6.40
N LEU A 107 -16.51 -5.79 -5.30
CA LEU A 107 -17.81 -5.14 -5.13
C LEU A 107 -17.74 -3.62 -5.29
N LEU A 108 -16.70 -2.99 -4.75
CA LEU A 108 -16.48 -1.55 -4.88
C LEU A 108 -16.19 -1.13 -6.32
N ILE A 109 -15.33 -1.87 -7.03
CA ILE A 109 -15.03 -1.62 -8.45
C ILE A 109 -16.30 -1.77 -9.29
N GLU A 110 -17.08 -2.83 -9.04
CA GLU A 110 -18.37 -3.07 -9.72
C GLU A 110 -19.33 -1.89 -9.51
N LYS A 111 -19.40 -1.34 -8.29
CA LYS A 111 -20.24 -0.16 -7.99
C LYS A 111 -19.81 1.13 -8.66
N PHE A 112 -18.51 1.30 -8.93
CA PHE A 112 -18.00 2.47 -9.65
C PHE A 112 -18.27 2.40 -11.16
N TRP A 113 -18.65 1.22 -11.67
CA TRP A 113 -18.93 0.99 -13.09
C TRP A 113 -20.44 1.00 -13.42
N GLU A 114 -21.32 1.07 -12.41
CA GLU A 114 -22.74 1.43 -12.55
C GLU A 114 -22.92 2.95 -12.77
#